data_AF-A0A530H8C3-F1
#
_entry.id   AF-A0A530H8C3-F1
#
_cell.length_a   1.000
_cell.length_b   1.000
_cell.length_c   1.000
_cell.angle_alpha   90.00
_cell.angle_beta   90.00
_cell.angle_gamma   90.00
#
_symmetry.space_group_name_H-M   'P 1'
#
loop_
_entity.id
_entity.type
_entity.pdbx_description
1 polymer ?
#
loop_
_entity_poly.entity_id
_entity_poly.type
_entity_poly.pdbx_seq_one_letter_code
_entity_poly.pdbx_strand_id
1 'polypeptide(L)'
;LGIRVRACIPGDARYRDIASAHRARAAMMVCSTALISLARKMEERWDIPFFEGSFYGISDTSQALRNLVRLLVRKGADPEILERTETLIAQQEAIAWKKLESYRQRLQGKRVLLNTGGVKSWSVVHALMEIGIEIVGTSIKKSTVQDKERIKQVLKHDKHMFESMAASELYAMLSEHRADIMLSGGRTQFIALKAKTPWLDINQERQHPYAGYDGMVELVRQIDLAIHNPIWSQVRQPAPWDCQPELIGELPCTRNETAYLFDEFACATAHEC
;
A
#
# COMPACT_ATOMS: atom_id res chain seq x y z
N LEU A 1 12.43 -5.65 -26.58
CA LEU A 1 13.91 -5.42 -26.56
C LEU A 1 14.74 -6.58 -27.10
N GLY A 2 14.25 -7.82 -27.13
CA GLY A 2 15.06 -8.96 -27.60
C GLY A 2 16.14 -9.43 -26.61
N ILE A 3 16.10 -8.93 -25.37
CA ILE A 3 16.98 -9.39 -24.30
C ILE A 3 16.53 -10.79 -23.86
N ARG A 4 17.43 -11.75 -23.89
CA ARG A 4 17.18 -13.10 -23.36
C ARG A 4 17.37 -13.12 -21.85
N VAL A 5 16.28 -13.25 -21.11
CA VAL A 5 16.32 -13.49 -19.65
C VAL A 5 16.89 -14.90 -19.41
N ARG A 6 18.03 -14.98 -18.72
CA ARG A 6 18.71 -16.27 -18.44
C ARG A 6 18.17 -16.96 -17.20
N ALA A 7 17.89 -16.19 -16.15
CA ALA A 7 17.39 -16.70 -14.88
C ALA A 7 16.69 -15.58 -14.10
N CYS A 8 15.67 -15.94 -13.32
CA CYS A 8 15.02 -15.08 -12.34
C CYS A 8 15.25 -15.69 -10.95
N ILE A 9 16.19 -15.14 -10.18
CA ILE A 9 16.62 -15.81 -8.94
C ILE A 9 15.81 -15.31 -7.73
N PRO A 10 15.03 -16.14 -7.02
CA PRO A 10 14.59 -17.51 -7.37
C PRO A 10 13.19 -17.58 -8.00
N GLY A 11 12.50 -16.44 -8.18
CA GLY A 11 11.08 -16.43 -8.61
C GLY A 11 10.86 -17.12 -9.96
N ASP A 12 10.04 -18.19 -9.94
CA ASP A 12 9.68 -19.03 -11.10
C ASP A 12 10.88 -19.68 -11.84
N ALA A 13 12.09 -19.64 -11.26
CA ALA A 13 13.24 -20.26 -11.89
C ALA A 13 13.28 -21.78 -11.69
N ARG A 14 13.68 -22.49 -12.74
CA ARG A 14 14.05 -23.90 -12.66
C ARG A 14 15.51 -24.04 -12.26
N TYR A 15 15.86 -25.21 -11.74
CA TYR A 15 17.25 -25.53 -11.40
C TYR A 15 18.22 -25.22 -12.54
N ARG A 16 17.84 -25.57 -13.79
CA ARG A 16 18.67 -25.31 -14.98
C ARG A 16 18.93 -23.82 -15.22
N ASP A 17 17.96 -22.96 -14.95
CA ASP A 17 18.10 -21.51 -15.14
C ASP A 17 19.14 -20.99 -14.15
N ILE A 18 19.03 -21.37 -12.88
CA ILE A 18 19.97 -21.00 -11.82
C ILE A 18 21.37 -21.57 -12.10
N ALA A 19 21.46 -22.86 -12.41
CA ALA A 19 22.73 -23.54 -12.72
C ALA A 19 23.44 -22.93 -13.94
N SER A 20 22.69 -22.33 -14.88
CA SER A 20 23.23 -21.68 -16.07
C SER A 20 23.33 -20.14 -15.97
N ALA A 21 23.00 -19.55 -14.82
CA ALA A 21 22.99 -18.10 -14.61
C ALA A 21 24.39 -17.46 -14.77
N HIS A 22 25.46 -18.22 -14.53
CA HIS A 22 26.86 -17.81 -14.77
C HIS A 22 27.16 -17.46 -16.25
N ARG A 23 26.23 -17.74 -17.17
CA ARG A 23 26.35 -17.39 -18.60
C ARG A 23 25.64 -16.09 -18.96
N ALA A 24 25.05 -15.39 -17.98
CA ALA A 24 24.49 -14.08 -18.19
C ALA A 24 25.58 -13.05 -18.54
N ARG A 25 25.19 -11.95 -19.17
CA ARG A 25 26.10 -10.86 -19.51
C ARG A 25 25.99 -9.67 -18.56
N ALA A 26 24.84 -9.51 -17.91
CA ALA A 26 24.60 -8.51 -16.89
C ALA A 26 23.53 -9.03 -15.93
N ALA A 27 23.47 -8.47 -14.73
CA ALA A 27 22.43 -8.77 -13.75
C ALA A 27 21.78 -7.48 -13.22
N MET A 28 20.50 -7.56 -12.90
CA MET A 28 19.79 -6.53 -12.15
C MET A 28 19.38 -7.15 -10.81
N MET A 29 19.69 -6.45 -9.72
CA MET A 29 19.25 -6.83 -8.38
C MET A 29 18.07 -5.99 -7.96
N VAL A 30 16.94 -6.66 -7.70
CA VAL A 30 15.73 -6.04 -7.15
C VAL A 30 15.75 -6.03 -5.61
N CYS A 31 16.33 -7.07 -4.98
CA CYS A 31 16.39 -7.20 -3.53
C CYS A 31 17.85 -7.27 -3.07
N SER A 32 18.47 -6.12 -2.86
CA SER A 32 19.86 -5.99 -2.42
C SER A 32 20.13 -6.75 -1.12
N THR A 33 19.28 -6.62 -0.09
CA THR A 33 19.45 -7.33 1.19
C THR A 33 19.58 -8.84 1.04
N ALA A 34 18.88 -9.45 0.08
CA ALA A 34 18.87 -10.90 -0.09
C ALA A 34 19.96 -11.40 -1.05
N LEU A 35 20.29 -10.63 -2.09
CA LEU A 35 21.06 -11.14 -3.23
C LEU A 35 22.39 -10.41 -3.47
N ILE A 36 22.75 -9.40 -2.67
CA ILE A 36 24.02 -8.65 -2.84
C ILE A 36 25.24 -9.57 -2.83
N SER A 37 25.31 -10.54 -1.91
CA SER A 37 26.43 -11.48 -1.83
C SER A 37 26.51 -12.41 -3.05
N LEU A 38 25.36 -12.76 -3.64
CA LEU A 38 25.32 -13.56 -4.87
C LEU A 38 25.82 -12.73 -6.06
N ALA A 39 25.34 -11.51 -6.22
CA ALA A 39 25.74 -10.66 -7.34
C ALA A 39 27.22 -10.29 -7.29
N ARG A 40 27.76 -9.95 -6.11
CA ARG A 40 29.21 -9.72 -5.94
C ARG A 40 30.03 -10.92 -6.35
N LYS A 41 29.66 -12.12 -5.91
CA LYS A 41 30.33 -13.36 -6.33
C LYS A 41 30.19 -13.63 -7.83
N MET A 42 29.07 -13.24 -8.44
CA MET A 42 28.87 -13.38 -9.88
C MET A 42 29.76 -12.42 -10.68
N GLU A 43 29.94 -11.20 -10.19
CA GLU A 43 30.88 -10.21 -10.72
C GLU A 43 32.33 -10.69 -10.57
N GLU A 44 32.75 -11.07 -9.36
CA GLU A 44 34.11 -11.53 -9.06
C GLU A 44 34.52 -12.77 -9.86
N ARG A 45 33.62 -13.77 -9.97
CA ARG A 45 33.96 -15.08 -10.55
C ARG A 45 33.76 -15.17 -12.06
N TRP A 46 32.80 -14.44 -12.61
CA TRP A 46 32.40 -14.56 -14.01
C TRP A 46 32.35 -13.23 -14.75
N ASP A 47 32.78 -12.13 -14.13
CA ASP A 47 32.75 -10.79 -14.70
C ASP A 47 31.32 -10.44 -15.20
N ILE A 48 30.31 -10.72 -14.37
CA ILE A 48 28.92 -10.36 -14.64
C ILE A 48 28.60 -9.06 -13.90
N PRO A 49 28.68 -7.89 -14.56
CA PRO A 49 28.38 -6.63 -13.90
C PRO A 49 26.91 -6.59 -13.48
N PHE A 50 26.64 -5.92 -12.36
CA PHE A 50 25.28 -5.76 -11.86
C PHE A 50 24.98 -4.33 -11.42
N PHE A 51 23.69 -4.04 -11.26
CA PHE A 51 23.23 -2.81 -10.64
C PHE A 51 22.00 -3.09 -9.77
N GLU A 52 21.74 -2.22 -8.80
CA GLU A 52 20.49 -2.21 -8.04
C GLU A 52 19.42 -1.43 -8.80
N GLY A 53 18.24 -2.00 -8.95
CA GLY A 53 17.14 -1.36 -9.67
C GLY A 53 15.78 -1.84 -9.19
N SER A 54 14.75 -1.09 -9.56
CA SER A 54 13.36 -1.36 -9.20
C SER A 54 12.50 -1.51 -10.44
N PHE A 55 11.47 -2.35 -10.34
CA PHE A 55 10.35 -2.39 -11.28
C PHE A 55 9.04 -1.88 -10.64
N TYR A 56 9.10 -1.27 -9.46
CA TYR A 56 7.97 -0.51 -8.91
C TYR A 56 8.10 0.93 -9.39
N GLY A 57 7.04 1.49 -9.96
CA GLY A 57 7.03 2.84 -10.53
C GLY A 57 7.38 2.85 -12.01
N ILE A 58 6.89 3.89 -12.71
CA ILE A 58 7.09 4.05 -14.14
C ILE A 58 8.53 4.48 -14.40
N SER A 59 8.96 5.57 -13.76
CA SER A 59 10.31 6.11 -13.91
C SER A 59 11.41 5.10 -13.53
N ASP A 60 11.21 4.35 -12.45
CA ASP A 60 12.18 3.34 -12.00
C ASP A 60 12.27 2.16 -12.97
N THR A 61 11.14 1.71 -13.52
CA THR A 61 11.12 0.68 -14.55
C THR A 61 11.93 1.13 -15.78
N SER A 62 11.71 2.36 -16.23
CA SER A 62 12.46 2.95 -17.35
C SER A 62 13.95 3.07 -17.05
N GLN A 63 14.31 3.51 -15.84
CA GLN A 63 15.70 3.62 -15.43
C GLN A 63 16.39 2.25 -15.33
N ALA A 64 15.68 1.23 -14.86
CA ALA A 64 16.18 -0.14 -14.82
C ALA A 64 16.46 -0.68 -16.23
N LEU A 65 15.56 -0.44 -17.18
CA LEU A 65 15.78 -0.82 -18.58
C LEU A 65 17.02 -0.13 -19.15
N ARG A 66 17.17 1.19 -18.96
CA ARG A 66 18.35 1.97 -19.40
C ARG A 66 19.65 1.43 -18.82
N ASN A 67 19.69 1.17 -17.52
CA ASN A 67 20.87 0.65 -16.84
C ASN A 67 21.24 -0.75 -17.36
N LEU A 68 20.25 -1.62 -17.54
CA LEU A 68 20.46 -2.96 -18.05
C LEU A 68 21.07 -2.94 -19.46
N VAL A 69 20.53 -2.13 -20.37
CA VAL A 69 21.04 -2.09 -21.75
C VAL A 69 22.42 -1.47 -21.84
N ARG A 70 22.74 -0.46 -21.01
CA ARG A 70 24.11 0.08 -20.90
C ARG A 70 25.11 -1.00 -20.48
N LEU A 71 24.77 -1.86 -19.52
CA LEU A 71 25.64 -2.98 -19.14
C LEU A 71 25.77 -4.03 -20.25
N LEU A 72 24.68 -4.35 -20.95
CA LEU A 72 24.72 -5.31 -22.06
C LEU A 72 25.59 -4.81 -23.21
N VAL A 73 25.51 -3.53 -23.58
CA VAL A 73 26.37 -2.93 -24.62
C VAL A 73 27.85 -2.98 -24.20
N ARG A 74 28.17 -2.63 -22.94
CA ARG A 74 29.52 -2.80 -22.39
C ARG A 74 30.04 -4.23 -22.48
N LYS A 75 29.14 -5.22 -22.53
CA LYS A 75 29.45 -6.66 -22.62
C LYS A 75 29.30 -7.21 -24.04
N GLY A 76 29.28 -6.33 -25.05
CA GLY A 76 29.33 -6.67 -26.46
C GLY A 76 27.98 -6.88 -27.15
N ALA A 77 26.88 -6.41 -26.55
CA ALA A 77 25.61 -6.33 -27.27
C ALA A 77 25.62 -5.20 -28.30
N ASP A 78 24.82 -5.35 -29.36
CA ASP A 78 24.63 -4.32 -30.39
C ASP A 78 24.16 -2.98 -29.79
N PRO A 79 24.88 -1.86 -30.01
CA PRO A 79 24.48 -0.54 -29.54
C PRO A 79 23.08 -0.07 -29.97
N GLU A 80 22.52 -0.60 -31.07
CA GLU A 80 21.15 -0.30 -31.54
C GLU A 80 20.10 -0.58 -30.45
N ILE A 81 20.40 -1.48 -29.50
CA ILE A 81 19.51 -1.77 -28.37
C ILE A 81 19.20 -0.53 -27.51
N LEU A 82 20.09 0.46 -27.47
CA LEU A 82 19.89 1.69 -26.70
C LEU A 82 18.70 2.50 -27.25
N GLU A 83 18.69 2.76 -28.56
CA GLU A 83 17.62 3.52 -29.23
C GLU A 83 16.28 2.76 -29.20
N ARG A 84 16.32 1.45 -29.44
CA ARG A 84 15.14 0.58 -29.31
C ARG A 84 14.57 0.59 -27.89
N THR A 85 15.43 0.77 -26.88
CA THR A 85 15.02 0.87 -25.48
C THR A 85 14.34 2.19 -25.19
N GLU A 86 14.88 3.32 -25.64
CA GLU A 86 14.21 4.62 -25.47
C GLU A 86 12.87 4.67 -26.23
N THR A 87 12.80 4.10 -27.43
CA THR A 87 11.55 3.97 -28.18
C THR A 87 10.50 3.18 -27.39
N LEU A 88 10.88 2.03 -26.81
CA LEU A 88 9.98 1.24 -25.99
C LEU A 88 9.56 2.00 -24.73
N ILE A 89 10.50 2.67 -24.05
CA ILE A 89 10.22 3.44 -22.83
C ILE A 89 9.19 4.52 -23.14
N ALA A 90 9.42 5.35 -24.16
CA ALA A 90 8.49 6.43 -24.52
C ALA A 90 7.07 5.90 -24.80
N GLN A 91 6.97 4.78 -25.52
CA GLN A 91 5.68 4.14 -25.80
C GLN A 91 5.01 3.60 -24.52
N GLN A 92 5.74 2.87 -23.68
CA GLN A 92 5.18 2.24 -22.48
C GLN A 92 4.82 3.26 -21.40
N GLU A 93 5.64 4.30 -21.22
CA GLU A 93 5.33 5.41 -20.32
C GLU A 93 4.06 6.12 -20.77
N ALA A 94 3.92 6.46 -22.06
CA ALA A 94 2.71 7.11 -22.57
C ALA A 94 1.45 6.26 -22.34
N ILE A 95 1.53 4.94 -22.54
CA ILE A 95 0.42 4.01 -22.26
C ILE A 95 0.09 4.00 -20.77
N ALA A 96 1.10 3.87 -19.90
CA ALA A 96 0.92 3.80 -18.46
C ALA A 96 0.33 5.10 -17.90
N TRP A 97 0.87 6.26 -18.29
CA TRP A 97 0.36 7.57 -17.87
C TRP A 97 -1.07 7.80 -18.32
N LYS A 98 -1.41 7.46 -19.56
CA LYS A 98 -2.79 7.54 -20.06
C LYS A 98 -3.75 6.70 -19.23
N LYS A 99 -3.36 5.49 -18.81
CA LYS A 99 -4.17 4.62 -17.94
C LYS A 99 -4.28 5.18 -16.51
N LEU A 100 -3.26 5.90 -16.04
CA LEU A 100 -3.22 6.45 -14.68
C LEU A 100 -3.99 7.76 -14.52
N GLU A 101 -4.25 8.48 -15.62
CA GLU A 101 -4.92 9.79 -15.61
C GLU A 101 -6.26 9.75 -14.86
N SER A 102 -7.06 8.69 -15.05
CA SER A 102 -8.36 8.54 -14.37
C SER A 102 -8.25 8.38 -12.85
N TYR A 103 -7.11 7.91 -12.35
CA TYR A 103 -6.89 7.71 -10.90
C TYR A 103 -6.27 8.93 -10.24
N ARG A 104 -5.53 9.75 -11.01
CA ARG A 104 -4.77 10.91 -10.49
C ARG A 104 -5.65 11.84 -9.66
N GLN A 105 -6.80 12.26 -10.19
CA GLN A 105 -7.71 13.17 -9.48
C GLN A 105 -8.26 12.60 -8.17
N ARG A 106 -8.44 11.28 -8.08
CA ARG A 106 -9.03 10.60 -6.93
C ARG A 106 -7.99 10.30 -5.84
N LEU A 107 -6.76 10.06 -6.24
CA LEU A 107 -5.66 9.64 -5.37
C LEU A 107 -4.69 10.75 -4.98
N GLN A 108 -4.68 11.87 -5.69
CA GLN A 108 -3.82 13.00 -5.36
C GLN A 108 -4.10 13.49 -3.93
N GLY A 109 -3.02 13.66 -3.15
CA GLY A 109 -3.07 14.08 -1.75
C GLY A 109 -3.54 13.00 -0.78
N LYS A 110 -3.83 11.76 -1.24
CA LYS A 110 -4.14 10.66 -0.32
C LYS A 110 -2.89 10.27 0.44
N ARG A 111 -3.06 9.96 1.72
CA ARG A 111 -1.99 9.65 2.66
C ARG A 111 -1.84 8.15 2.84
N VAL A 112 -0.65 7.61 2.64
CA VAL A 112 -0.35 6.19 2.78
C VAL A 112 0.63 5.92 3.92
N LEU A 113 0.32 4.91 4.72
CA LEU A 113 1.25 4.31 5.67
C LEU A 113 1.85 3.03 5.06
N LEU A 114 3.16 3.02 4.87
CA LEU A 114 3.91 1.87 4.39
C LEU A 114 4.51 1.09 5.56
N ASN A 115 3.93 -0.07 5.87
CA ASN A 115 4.47 -0.98 6.86
C ASN A 115 5.01 -2.25 6.19
N THR A 116 6.06 -2.07 5.39
CA THR A 116 6.67 -3.13 4.59
C THR A 116 8.11 -3.39 5.02
N GLY A 117 8.55 -4.64 4.93
CA GLY A 117 9.95 -4.95 5.14
C GLY A 117 10.78 -4.69 3.88
N GLY A 118 11.93 -4.00 4.02
CA GLY A 118 13.07 -4.09 3.11
C GLY A 118 13.12 -3.17 1.90
N VAL A 119 13.84 -3.61 0.87
CA VAL A 119 14.13 -2.88 -0.39
C VAL A 119 12.87 -2.40 -1.12
N LYS A 120 11.73 -3.05 -0.84
CA LYS A 120 10.42 -2.64 -1.32
C LYS A 120 9.99 -1.27 -0.80
N SER A 121 10.40 -0.87 0.41
CA SER A 121 9.94 0.37 1.03
C SER A 121 10.32 1.59 0.19
N TRP A 122 11.59 1.74 -0.22
CA TRP A 122 12.00 2.86 -1.09
C TRP A 122 11.33 2.82 -2.47
N SER A 123 11.37 1.65 -3.10
CA SER A 123 10.85 1.45 -4.46
C SER A 123 9.36 1.80 -4.56
N VAL A 124 8.59 1.44 -3.53
CA VAL A 124 7.15 1.75 -3.45
C VAL A 124 6.92 3.19 -3.03
N VAL A 125 7.74 3.76 -2.11
CA VAL A 125 7.68 5.20 -1.78
C VAL A 125 7.76 6.06 -3.03
N HIS A 126 8.80 5.84 -3.84
CA HIS A 126 9.02 6.64 -5.04
C HIS A 126 7.86 6.49 -6.04
N ALA A 127 7.41 5.25 -6.28
CA ALA A 127 6.29 4.96 -7.16
C ALA A 127 4.97 5.66 -6.72
N LEU A 128 4.66 5.67 -5.42
CA LEU A 128 3.44 6.31 -4.91
C LEU A 128 3.50 7.83 -4.98
N MET A 129 4.68 8.41 -4.71
CA MET A 129 4.90 9.84 -4.85
C MET A 129 4.77 10.31 -6.30
N GLU A 130 5.17 9.49 -7.28
CA GLU A 130 4.99 9.74 -8.72
C GLU A 130 3.52 9.98 -9.11
N ILE A 131 2.60 9.31 -8.40
CA ILE A 131 1.14 9.40 -8.59
C ILE A 131 0.51 10.52 -7.75
N GLY A 132 1.28 11.17 -6.87
CA GLY A 132 0.81 12.23 -5.99
C GLY A 132 0.19 11.75 -4.67
N ILE A 133 0.52 10.52 -4.23
CA ILE A 133 0.17 10.00 -2.91
C ILE A 133 1.24 10.43 -1.90
N GLU A 134 0.81 10.90 -0.74
CA GLU A 134 1.66 11.39 0.34
C GLU A 134 2.06 10.26 1.29
N ILE A 135 3.36 10.10 1.56
CA ILE A 135 3.85 9.09 2.49
C ILE A 135 3.83 9.65 3.92
N VAL A 136 2.92 9.16 4.77
CA VAL A 136 2.84 9.58 6.19
C VAL A 136 3.69 8.72 7.12
N GLY A 137 4.18 7.58 6.62
CA GLY A 137 5.11 6.75 7.37
C GLY A 137 5.64 5.62 6.50
N THR A 138 6.90 5.25 6.67
CA THR A 138 7.49 4.08 6.03
C THR A 138 8.43 3.31 6.96
N SER A 139 8.29 1.97 6.99
CA SER A 139 9.22 1.10 7.71
C SER A 139 10.54 0.97 6.94
N ILE A 140 11.66 1.10 7.67
CA ILE A 140 13.03 1.02 7.13
C ILE A 140 13.83 -0.19 7.67
N LYS A 141 13.15 -1.14 8.33
CA LYS A 141 13.80 -2.25 9.07
C LYS A 141 14.84 -3.02 8.27
N LYS A 142 14.58 -3.25 6.98
CA LYS A 142 15.47 -4.03 6.11
C LYS A 142 15.97 -3.22 4.91
N SER A 143 15.91 -1.89 4.99
CA SER A 143 16.44 -1.00 3.96
C SER A 143 17.96 -0.86 4.11
N THR A 144 18.68 -0.77 2.99
CA THR A 144 20.12 -0.52 3.02
C THR A 144 20.42 0.90 3.52
N VAL A 145 21.68 1.18 3.89
CA VAL A 145 22.11 2.54 4.28
C VAL A 145 21.81 3.54 3.15
N GLN A 146 22.13 3.15 1.91
CA GLN A 146 21.88 3.96 0.73
C GLN A 146 20.38 4.24 0.51
N ASP A 147 19.51 3.23 0.72
CA ASP A 147 18.06 3.42 0.63
C ASP A 147 17.54 4.37 1.71
N LYS A 148 18.05 4.27 2.94
CA LYS A 148 17.68 5.17 4.04
C LYS A 148 18.04 6.62 3.71
N GLU A 149 19.22 6.87 3.15
CA GLU A 149 19.64 8.21 2.73
C GLU A 149 18.73 8.78 1.62
N ARG A 150 18.40 7.97 0.62
CA ARG A 150 17.47 8.36 -0.44
C ARG A 150 16.07 8.70 0.09
N ILE A 151 15.54 7.89 1.02
CA ILE A 151 14.25 8.17 1.69
C ILE A 151 14.31 9.51 2.43
N LYS A 152 15.40 9.79 3.15
CA LYS A 152 15.57 11.06 3.89
C LYS A 152 15.57 12.28 2.97
N GLN A 153 16.23 12.19 1.82
CA GLN A 153 16.27 13.28 0.84
C GLN A 153 14.88 13.60 0.28
N VAL A 154 14.06 12.57 0.05
CA VAL A 154 12.75 12.72 -0.59
C VAL A 154 11.64 13.08 0.40
N LEU A 155 11.60 12.46 1.59
CA LEU A 155 10.54 12.71 2.57
C LEU A 155 10.70 14.04 3.32
N LYS A 156 11.82 14.76 3.12
CA LYS A 156 12.17 16.08 3.70
C LYS A 156 12.13 16.17 5.24
N HIS A 157 11.62 15.15 5.94
CA HIS A 157 11.42 15.07 7.38
C HIS A 157 11.62 13.63 7.87
N ASP A 158 12.56 13.44 8.80
CA ASP A 158 12.90 12.14 9.41
C ASP A 158 11.70 11.52 10.18
N LYS A 159 10.69 12.33 10.53
CA LYS A 159 9.51 11.94 11.33
C LYS A 159 8.62 10.88 10.68
N HIS A 160 8.82 10.57 9.40
CA HIS A 160 8.05 9.58 8.66
C HIS A 160 8.73 8.20 8.63
N MET A 161 9.93 8.03 9.20
CA MET A 161 10.68 6.77 9.14
C MET A 161 10.65 6.04 10.50
N PHE A 162 10.39 4.74 10.48
CA PHE A 162 10.41 3.90 11.68
C PHE A 162 11.03 2.53 11.41
N GLU A 163 11.73 1.94 12.37
CA GLU A 163 12.26 0.59 12.20
C GLU A 163 11.14 -0.44 12.31
N SER A 164 10.36 -0.38 13.38
CA SER A 164 9.14 -1.15 13.55
C SER A 164 8.19 -0.38 14.44
N MET A 165 6.90 -0.49 14.18
CA MET A 165 5.86 -0.01 15.08
C MET A 165 5.18 -1.19 15.76
N ALA A 166 4.82 -1.02 17.02
CA ALA A 166 3.97 -1.95 17.73
C ALA A 166 2.56 -1.94 17.10
N ALA A 167 1.82 -3.04 17.28
CA ALA A 167 0.45 -3.13 16.75
C ALA A 167 -0.48 -2.05 17.33
N SER A 168 -0.27 -1.68 18.60
CA SER A 168 -1.00 -0.61 19.28
C SER A 168 -0.71 0.77 18.67
N GLU A 169 0.53 1.07 18.33
CA GLU A 169 0.94 2.34 17.70
C GLU A 169 0.39 2.46 16.27
N LEU A 170 0.45 1.37 15.50
CA LEU A 170 -0.17 1.30 14.18
C LEU A 170 -1.68 1.54 14.27
N TYR A 171 -2.35 0.88 15.22
CA TYR A 171 -3.78 1.08 15.44
C TYR A 171 -4.09 2.54 15.79
N ALA A 172 -3.38 3.13 16.76
CA ALA A 172 -3.58 4.52 17.17
C ALA A 172 -3.46 5.49 15.99
N MET A 173 -2.37 5.39 15.22
CA MET A 173 -2.13 6.22 14.03
C MET A 173 -3.27 6.10 13.00
N LEU A 174 -3.75 4.89 12.76
CA LEU A 174 -4.82 4.63 11.78
C LEU A 174 -6.18 5.08 12.30
N SER A 175 -6.47 4.89 13.59
CA SER A 175 -7.73 5.32 14.24
C SER A 175 -7.84 6.84 14.35
N GLU A 176 -6.72 7.55 14.44
CA GLU A 176 -6.64 9.01 14.38
C GLU A 176 -6.77 9.57 12.94
N HIS A 177 -7.05 8.72 11.95
CA HIS A 177 -7.17 9.10 10.54
C HIS A 177 -5.93 9.83 9.99
N ARG A 178 -4.73 9.43 10.45
CA ARG A 178 -3.46 9.99 9.94
C ARG A 178 -3.06 9.43 8.59
N ALA A 179 -3.62 8.29 8.18
CA ALA A 179 -3.46 7.69 6.86
C ALA A 179 -4.82 7.32 6.27
N ASP A 180 -4.94 7.45 4.95
CA ASP A 180 -6.14 7.06 4.19
C ASP A 180 -6.08 5.59 3.76
N ILE A 181 -4.87 5.00 3.69
CA ILE A 181 -4.64 3.58 3.41
C ILE A 181 -3.35 3.09 4.06
N MET A 182 -3.31 1.82 4.47
CA MET A 182 -2.08 1.13 4.85
C MET A 182 -1.68 0.09 3.80
N LEU A 183 -0.44 0.15 3.32
CA LEU A 183 0.16 -0.88 2.49
C LEU A 183 1.16 -1.68 3.34
N SER A 184 0.91 -2.97 3.53
CA SER A 184 1.73 -3.81 4.40
C SER A 184 1.62 -5.29 4.01
N GLY A 185 1.89 -6.21 4.94
CA GLY A 185 1.66 -7.65 4.78
C GLY A 185 0.56 -8.18 5.69
N GLY A 186 0.08 -9.40 5.41
CA GLY A 186 -1.09 -10.02 6.04
C GLY A 186 -1.09 -9.98 7.59
N ARG A 187 0.09 -10.06 8.22
CA ARG A 187 0.23 -9.95 9.69
C ARG A 187 -0.34 -8.66 10.30
N THR A 188 -0.44 -7.59 9.52
CA THR A 188 -0.94 -6.29 10.01
C THR A 188 -2.25 -5.87 9.35
N GLN A 189 -2.82 -6.72 8.49
CA GLN A 189 -4.11 -6.49 7.83
C GLN A 189 -5.21 -6.15 8.84
N PHE A 190 -5.41 -7.02 9.82
CA PHE A 190 -6.50 -6.87 10.79
C PHE A 190 -6.33 -5.66 11.71
N ILE A 191 -5.12 -5.11 11.84
CA ILE A 191 -4.90 -3.87 12.59
C ILE A 191 -5.56 -2.70 11.85
N ALA A 192 -5.31 -2.57 10.54
CA ALA A 192 -5.95 -1.53 9.73
C ALA A 192 -7.46 -1.71 9.62
N LEU A 193 -7.93 -2.95 9.43
CA LEU A 193 -9.37 -3.22 9.34
C LEU A 193 -10.10 -2.90 10.65
N LYS A 194 -9.50 -3.21 11.81
CA LYS A 194 -10.06 -2.81 13.12
C LYS A 194 -10.09 -1.30 13.30
N ALA A 195 -9.09 -0.59 12.77
CA ALA A 195 -9.08 0.87 12.73
C ALA A 195 -10.02 1.46 11.67
N LYS A 196 -10.78 0.63 10.93
CA LYS A 196 -11.68 1.03 9.84
C LYS A 196 -10.96 1.78 8.71
N THR A 197 -9.70 1.41 8.45
CA THR A 197 -8.84 2.00 7.42
C THR A 197 -8.57 0.99 6.31
N PRO A 198 -8.65 1.42 5.03
CA PRO A 198 -8.25 0.63 3.87
C PRO A 198 -6.88 -0.04 4.03
N TRP A 199 -6.76 -1.25 3.51
CA TRP A 199 -5.54 -2.03 3.54
C TRP A 199 -5.28 -2.71 2.20
N LEU A 200 -4.00 -2.77 1.79
CA LEU A 200 -3.56 -3.48 0.60
C LEU A 200 -2.29 -4.29 0.89
N ASP A 201 -2.28 -5.56 0.47
CA ASP A 201 -1.07 -6.38 0.53
C ASP A 201 -0.09 -6.02 -0.59
N ILE A 202 1.15 -5.70 -0.21
CA ILE A 202 2.28 -5.45 -1.11
C ILE A 202 3.42 -6.48 -0.91
N ASN A 203 3.18 -7.45 -0.02
CA ASN A 203 4.13 -8.50 0.37
C ASN A 203 3.86 -9.83 -0.35
N GLN A 204 3.93 -10.97 0.34
CA GLN A 204 4.00 -12.30 -0.26
C GLN A 204 2.64 -12.89 -0.65
N GLU A 205 1.55 -12.47 0.00
CA GLU A 205 0.22 -13.09 -0.16
C GLU A 205 -0.64 -12.35 -1.19
N ARG A 206 -0.08 -11.32 -1.84
CA ARG A 206 -0.76 -10.53 -2.87
C ARG A 206 -1.15 -11.39 -4.06
N GLN A 207 -2.34 -11.13 -4.59
CA GLN A 207 -2.88 -11.81 -5.77
C GLN A 207 -2.48 -11.12 -7.09
N HIS A 208 -2.11 -9.85 -7.03
CA HIS A 208 -1.83 -9.02 -8.20
C HIS A 208 -0.33 -8.73 -8.36
N PRO A 209 0.20 -8.73 -9.60
CA PRO A 209 1.55 -8.27 -9.89
C PRO A 209 1.59 -6.73 -9.92
N TYR A 210 2.61 -6.15 -9.29
CA TYR A 210 2.80 -4.69 -9.23
C TYR A 210 4.10 -4.20 -9.87
N ALA A 211 4.83 -5.11 -10.55
CA ALA A 211 6.08 -4.79 -11.21
C ALA A 211 5.88 -4.41 -12.68
N GLY A 212 6.71 -3.50 -13.18
CA GLY A 212 6.67 -2.96 -14.54
C GLY A 212 5.56 -1.93 -14.73
N TYR A 213 5.45 -1.43 -15.96
CA TYR A 213 4.47 -0.40 -16.33
C TYR A 213 3.03 -0.82 -16.04
N ASP A 214 2.61 -2.01 -16.47
CA ASP A 214 1.25 -2.51 -16.22
C ASP A 214 1.03 -2.84 -14.73
N GLY A 215 2.05 -3.35 -14.05
CA GLY A 215 1.98 -3.60 -12.61
C GLY A 215 1.77 -2.31 -11.81
N MET A 216 2.36 -1.19 -12.24
CA MET A 216 2.14 0.10 -11.61
C MET A 216 0.69 0.57 -11.77
N VAL A 217 0.11 0.40 -12.96
CA VAL A 217 -1.31 0.69 -13.20
C VAL A 217 -2.20 -0.17 -12.31
N GLU A 218 -1.89 -1.47 -12.19
CA GLU A 218 -2.65 -2.39 -11.35
C GLU A 218 -2.53 -2.03 -9.86
N LEU A 219 -1.34 -1.65 -9.37
CA LEU A 219 -1.16 -1.17 -8.01
C LEU A 219 -2.06 0.02 -7.70
N VAL A 220 -2.06 1.02 -8.59
CA VAL A 220 -2.86 2.24 -8.44
C VAL A 220 -4.35 1.92 -8.48
N ARG A 221 -4.78 1.04 -9.38
CA ARG A 221 -6.17 0.56 -9.46
C ARG A 221 -6.60 -0.10 -8.15
N GLN A 222 -5.76 -0.95 -7.57
CA GLN A 222 -6.06 -1.63 -6.30
C GLN A 222 -6.11 -0.67 -5.12
N ILE A 223 -5.24 0.34 -5.09
CA ILE A 223 -5.30 1.42 -4.09
C ILE A 223 -6.61 2.19 -4.22
N ASP A 224 -7.00 2.57 -5.44
CA ASP A 224 -8.25 3.29 -5.70
C ASP A 224 -9.47 2.51 -5.22
N LEU A 225 -9.54 1.22 -5.55
CA LEU A 225 -10.62 0.33 -5.11
C LEU A 225 -10.64 0.17 -3.59
N ALA A 226 -9.47 0.01 -2.97
CA ALA A 226 -9.38 -0.14 -1.53
C ALA A 226 -9.85 1.12 -0.80
N ILE A 227 -9.45 2.31 -1.25
CA ILE A 227 -9.83 3.60 -0.63
C ILE A 227 -11.33 3.89 -0.82
N HIS A 228 -11.86 3.67 -2.02
CA HIS A 228 -13.22 4.09 -2.37
C HIS A 228 -14.26 2.98 -2.21
N ASN A 229 -13.93 1.88 -1.52
CA ASN A 229 -14.89 0.83 -1.25
C ASN A 229 -16.06 1.39 -0.40
N PRO A 230 -17.34 1.24 -0.82
CA PRO A 230 -18.49 1.80 -0.11
C PRO A 230 -18.63 1.25 1.31
N ILE A 231 -18.02 0.10 1.63
CA ILE A 231 -18.05 -0.49 2.97
C ILE A 231 -17.55 0.49 4.04
N TRP A 232 -16.60 1.37 3.70
CA TRP A 232 -16.03 2.33 4.66
C TRP A 232 -17.05 3.33 5.17
N SER A 233 -18.01 3.73 4.33
CA SER A 233 -19.10 4.60 4.76
C SER A 233 -20.00 3.92 5.79
N GLN A 234 -20.24 2.61 5.63
CA GLN A 234 -21.11 1.83 6.50
C GLN A 234 -20.44 1.50 7.84
N VAL A 235 -19.21 0.96 7.81
CA VAL A 235 -18.52 0.53 9.04
C VAL A 235 -18.09 1.69 9.93
N ARG A 236 -18.01 2.91 9.39
CA ARG A 236 -17.68 4.12 10.15
C ARG A 236 -18.90 4.81 10.77
N GLN A 237 -20.12 4.42 10.40
CA GLN A 237 -21.32 4.89 11.09
C GLN A 237 -21.39 4.30 12.51
N PRO A 238 -22.04 5.01 13.47
CA PRO A 238 -22.43 4.42 14.74
C PRO A 238 -23.29 3.17 14.50
N ALA A 239 -23.25 2.20 15.42
CA ALA A 239 -24.13 1.06 15.29
C ALA A 239 -25.60 1.52 15.43
N PRO A 240 -26.57 0.92 14.72
CA PRO A 240 -27.97 1.33 14.79
C PRO A 240 -28.56 1.32 16.20
N TRP A 241 -28.03 0.48 17.10
CA TRP A 241 -28.45 0.41 18.50
C TRP A 241 -27.71 1.39 19.43
N ASP A 242 -26.62 2.00 18.97
CA ASP A 242 -25.93 3.08 19.70
C ASP A 242 -26.62 4.43 19.45
N CYS A 243 -27.37 4.53 18.35
CA CYS A 243 -28.29 5.63 18.12
C CYS A 243 -29.53 5.41 19.01
N GLN A 244 -29.64 6.19 20.10
CA GLN A 244 -30.89 6.22 20.86
C GLN A 244 -32.02 6.59 19.88
N PRO A 245 -33.11 5.82 19.79
CA PRO A 245 -34.28 6.30 19.09
C PRO A 245 -34.71 7.58 19.80
N GLU A 246 -34.77 8.70 19.07
CA GLU A 246 -35.58 9.82 19.54
C GLU A 246 -36.95 9.23 19.87
N LEU A 247 -37.35 9.30 21.13
CA LEU A 247 -38.69 8.95 21.57
C LEU A 247 -39.65 9.88 20.83
N ILE A 248 -40.10 9.44 19.65
CA ILE A 248 -41.18 10.08 18.93
C ILE A 248 -42.44 9.88 19.78
N GLY A 249 -42.86 10.96 20.42
CA GLY A 249 -44.17 11.11 21.02
C GLY A 249 -44.17 11.04 22.54
N GLU A 250 -44.26 12.21 23.15
CA GLU A 250 -44.86 12.38 24.47
C GLU A 250 -46.16 11.56 24.54
N LEU A 251 -46.23 10.60 25.46
CA LEU A 251 -47.52 10.08 25.92
C LEU A 251 -48.30 11.27 26.50
N PRO A 252 -49.54 11.55 26.05
CA PRO A 252 -50.33 12.60 26.65
C PRO A 252 -50.47 12.32 28.15
N CYS A 253 -50.06 13.31 28.95
CA CYS A 253 -50.22 13.33 30.39
C CYS A 253 -51.70 13.10 30.71
N THR A 254 -52.08 11.88 31.09
CA THR A 254 -53.32 11.66 31.82
C THR A 254 -53.12 12.26 33.19
N ARG A 255 -53.47 13.54 33.34
CA ARG A 255 -53.75 14.12 34.66
C ARG A 255 -54.81 13.22 35.30
N ASN A 256 -54.47 12.64 36.44
CA ASN A 256 -55.43 11.99 37.32
C ASN A 256 -56.45 13.03 37.79
N GLU A 257 -57.58 13.15 37.09
CA GLU A 257 -58.80 13.73 37.65
C GLU A 257 -59.53 12.65 38.45
N THR A 258 -58.95 12.25 39.58
CA THR A 258 -59.70 11.58 40.67
C THR A 258 -59.11 12.06 42.00
N ALA A 259 -59.32 13.33 42.29
CA ALA A 259 -58.99 13.93 43.58
C ALA A 259 -60.08 14.90 44.04
N TYR A 260 -61.36 14.65 43.72
CA TYR A 260 -62.51 15.33 44.34
C TYR A 260 -63.75 14.45 44.19
N LEU A 261 -63.95 13.49 45.12
CA LEU A 261 -65.27 12.86 45.41
C LEU A 261 -65.21 11.91 46.62
N PHE A 262 -64.36 12.21 47.61
CA PHE A 262 -64.35 11.56 48.92
C PHE A 262 -64.60 12.62 49.99
N ASP A 263 -65.80 13.21 50.01
CA ASP A 263 -66.27 13.95 51.19
C ASP A 263 -67.80 14.20 51.23
N GLU A 264 -68.62 13.32 50.65
CA GLU A 264 -70.08 13.52 50.68
C GLU A 264 -70.94 12.25 50.85
N PHE A 265 -70.44 11.22 51.55
CA PHE A 265 -71.29 10.12 52.05
C PHE A 265 -70.80 9.61 53.40
N ALA A 266 -70.78 10.51 54.39
CA ALA A 266 -70.60 10.16 55.80
C ALA A 266 -71.81 10.64 56.62
N CYS A 267 -73.00 10.10 56.33
CA CYS A 267 -74.09 9.95 57.31
C CYS A 267 -75.25 9.13 56.74
N ALA A 268 -75.92 8.41 57.63
CA ALA A 268 -77.15 7.63 57.44
C ALA A 268 -76.98 6.20 56.89
N THR A 269 -76.82 5.22 57.79
CA THR A 269 -77.86 4.23 58.15
C THR A 269 -77.28 3.14 59.06
N ALA A 270 -77.57 3.21 60.36
CA ALA A 270 -77.53 2.05 61.28
C ALA A 270 -78.27 2.40 62.60
N HIS A 271 -79.59 2.25 62.59
CA HIS A 271 -80.39 1.92 63.77
C HIS A 271 -81.72 1.29 63.31
N GLU A 272 -82.24 0.38 64.13
CA GLU A 272 -83.50 -0.39 64.02
C GLU A 272 -83.43 -1.72 63.25
N CYS A 273 -82.90 -2.78 63.89
CA CYS A 273 -83.67 -3.82 64.59
C CYS A 273 -82.74 -4.89 65.17
#